data_AF-A0A4R4XXG7-F1
#
_entry.id   AF-A0A4R4XXG7-F1
#
_cell.length_a   1.000
_cell.length_b   1.000
_cell.length_c   1.000
_cell.angle_alpha   90.00
_cell.angle_beta   90.00
_cell.angle_gamma   90.00
#
_symmetry.space_group_name_H-M   'P 1'
#
loop_
_entity.id
_entity.type
_entity.pdbx_description
1 polymer ?
#
loop_
_entity_poly.entity_id
_entity_poly.type
_entity_poly.pdbx_seq_one_letter_code
_entity_poly.pdbx_strand_id
1 'polypeptide(L)'
;ARAAEGPVGASLPFPYEAGALRGALEQASRALAAKSGAGLQRFGHLAGQGLLSLLDPAAAQAFSAAVLAPLTGYGSRADLVRSLRAYLECNGHWDAAAQRLGVHRHTLRYRMRRVAELLGRDLDDPGVRAELWLALEAARRG
;
A
#
# COMPACT_ATOMS: atom_id res chain seq x y z
N ALA A 1 -8.94 30.28 -18.12
CA ALA A 1 -7.70 29.80 -17.47
C ALA A 1 -7.11 28.71 -18.35
N ARG A 2 -5.87 28.86 -18.84
CA ARG A 2 -5.21 27.74 -19.54
C ARG A 2 -5.11 26.58 -18.55
N ALA A 3 -5.58 25.40 -18.95
CA ALA A 3 -5.36 24.19 -18.17
C ALA A 3 -3.85 24.02 -18.01
N ALA A 4 -3.39 23.75 -16.79
CA ALA A 4 -1.97 23.48 -16.56
C ALA A 4 -1.53 22.33 -17.47
N GLU A 5 -0.45 22.54 -18.23
CA GLU A 5 0.10 21.54 -19.15
C GLU A 5 0.78 20.37 -18.41
N GLY A 6 0.83 20.43 -17.07
CA GLY A 6 1.32 19.39 -16.18
C GLY A 6 0.46 19.23 -14.91
N PRO A 7 0.80 18.26 -14.05
CA PRO A 7 0.10 18.09 -12.78
C PRO A 7 0.31 19.30 -11.88
N VAL A 8 -0.72 19.65 -11.10
CA VAL A 8 -0.67 20.71 -10.09
C VAL A 8 -1.16 20.13 -8.77
N GLY A 9 -0.36 20.28 -7.71
CA GLY A 9 -0.75 19.94 -6.35
C GLY A 9 -1.17 21.19 -5.57
N ALA A 10 -2.27 21.11 -4.83
CA ALA A 10 -2.74 22.17 -3.94
C ALA A 10 -2.90 21.66 -2.51
N SER A 11 -2.41 22.42 -1.55
CA SER A 11 -2.60 22.17 -0.12
C SER A 11 -4.06 22.38 0.31
N LEU A 12 -4.33 22.13 1.60
CA LEU A 12 -5.49 22.73 2.25
C LEU A 12 -5.29 24.26 2.36
N PRO A 13 -6.39 25.04 2.52
CA PRO A 13 -6.30 26.44 2.92
C PRO A 13 -5.47 26.58 4.21
N PHE A 14 -4.59 27.57 4.26
CA PHE A 14 -3.73 27.83 5.40
C PHE A 14 -3.61 29.35 5.64
N PRO A 15 -3.42 29.81 6.88
CA PRO A 15 -3.19 31.22 7.17
C PRO A 15 -1.82 31.67 6.64
N TYR A 16 -1.69 32.94 6.25
CA TYR A 16 -0.43 33.52 5.75
C TYR A 16 0.58 33.81 6.89
N GLU A 17 0.86 32.80 7.70
CA GLU A 17 1.83 32.84 8.78
C GLU A 17 3.13 32.13 8.35
N ALA A 18 4.28 32.67 8.72
CA ALA A 18 5.58 32.15 8.28
C ALA A 18 5.79 30.66 8.64
N GLY A 19 5.21 30.19 9.75
CA GLY A 19 5.28 28.79 10.18
C GLY A 19 4.39 27.84 9.36
N ALA A 20 3.31 28.35 8.74
CA ALA A 20 2.33 27.53 8.04
C ALA A 20 2.73 27.19 6.59
N LEU A 21 3.61 27.98 5.97
CA LEU A 21 4.02 27.80 4.57
C LEU A 21 4.70 26.44 4.33
N ARG A 22 5.55 25.97 5.25
CA ARG A 22 6.23 24.67 5.11
C ARG A 22 5.22 23.52 5.01
N GLY A 23 4.25 23.49 5.93
CA GLY A 23 3.21 22.46 5.93
C GLY A 23 2.34 22.52 4.66
N ALA A 24 2.01 23.71 4.19
CA ALA A 24 1.28 23.89 2.93
C ALA A 24 2.07 23.39 1.72
N LEU A 25 3.37 23.70 1.63
CA LEU A 25 4.24 23.19 0.58
C LEU A 25 4.34 21.67 0.60
N GLU A 26 4.52 21.05 1.78
CA GLU A 26 4.55 19.59 1.91
C GLU A 26 3.23 18.95 1.43
N GLN A 27 2.08 19.51 1.80
CA GLN A 27 0.77 19.05 1.34
C GLN A 27 0.61 19.18 -0.17
N ALA A 28 0.99 20.33 -0.75
CA ALA A 28 0.94 20.56 -2.19
C ALA A 28 1.85 19.59 -2.95
N SER A 29 3.08 19.38 -2.48
CA SER A 29 4.02 18.41 -3.06
C SER A 29 3.49 16.97 -3.02
N ARG A 30 2.85 16.56 -1.92
CA ARG A 30 2.20 15.23 -1.85
C ARG A 30 1.04 15.11 -2.83
N ALA A 31 0.19 16.12 -2.92
CA ALA A 31 -0.91 16.14 -3.88
C ALA A 31 -0.41 16.09 -5.33
N LEU A 32 0.70 16.77 -5.62
CA LEU A 32 1.37 16.72 -6.92
C LEU A 32 1.89 15.31 -7.23
N ALA A 33 2.60 14.69 -6.28
CA ALA A 33 3.18 13.35 -6.45
C ALA A 33 2.13 12.26 -6.66
N ALA A 34 0.95 12.41 -6.08
CA ALA A 34 -0.16 11.48 -6.25
C ALA A 34 -0.87 11.59 -7.62
N LYS A 35 -0.60 12.64 -8.41
CA LYS A 35 -1.26 12.88 -9.70
C LYS A 35 -0.40 12.42 -10.86
N SER A 36 -0.90 11.44 -11.62
CA SER A 36 -0.36 11.11 -12.94
C SER A 36 -1.09 11.91 -14.03
N GLY A 37 -0.36 12.64 -14.87
CA GLY A 37 -0.89 13.43 -15.99
C GLY A 37 -1.33 14.85 -15.63
N ALA A 38 -1.84 15.59 -16.62
CA ALA A 38 -2.25 16.98 -16.45
C ALA A 38 -3.44 17.15 -15.48
N GLY A 39 -3.48 18.29 -14.79
CA GLY A 39 -4.62 18.71 -13.98
C GLY A 39 -4.33 18.90 -12.49
N LEU A 40 -5.35 19.34 -11.75
CA LEU A 40 -5.25 19.72 -10.34
C LEU A 40 -5.59 18.55 -9.41
N GLN A 41 -4.73 18.30 -8.41
CA GLN A 41 -4.99 17.43 -7.27
C GLN A 41 -4.92 18.26 -5.98
N ARG A 42 -5.94 18.12 -5.13
CA ARG A 42 -6.01 18.79 -3.82
C ARG A 42 -5.65 17.81 -2.72
N PHE A 43 -4.85 18.23 -1.75
CA PHE A 43 -4.41 17.41 -0.63
C PHE A 43 -5.60 16.85 0.16
N GLY A 44 -6.63 17.67 0.41
CA GLY A 44 -7.85 17.23 1.09
C GLY A 44 -8.60 16.09 0.39
N HIS A 45 -8.41 15.92 -0.93
CA HIS A 45 -9.01 14.80 -1.69
C HIS A 45 -8.17 13.52 -1.65
N LEU A 46 -6.97 13.55 -1.06
CA LEU A 46 -6.21 12.32 -0.78
C LEU A 46 -6.86 11.53 0.36
N ALA A 47 -7.54 12.22 1.29
CA ALA A 47 -8.41 11.57 2.26
C ALA A 47 -9.52 10.81 1.51
N GLY A 48 -9.59 9.50 1.69
CA GLY A 48 -10.51 8.60 0.95
C GLY A 48 -9.87 7.84 -0.21
N GLN A 49 -8.64 8.19 -0.65
CA GLN A 49 -7.88 7.45 -1.67
C GLN A 49 -6.92 6.40 -1.06
N GLY A 50 -7.08 6.13 0.24
CA GLY A 50 -6.25 5.23 1.04
C GLY A 50 -4.96 5.87 1.55
N LEU A 51 -4.46 5.41 2.70
CA LEU A 51 -3.28 5.95 3.40
C LEU A 51 -2.03 6.03 2.50
N LEU A 52 -1.86 5.07 1.59
CA LEU A 52 -0.73 5.03 0.65
C LEU A 52 -0.69 6.24 -0.31
N SER A 53 -1.80 6.96 -0.52
CA SER A 53 -1.81 8.19 -1.32
C SER A 53 -1.12 9.37 -0.64
N LEU A 54 -0.86 9.28 0.67
CA LEU A 54 -0.15 10.30 1.44
C LEU A 54 1.36 10.07 1.48
N LEU A 55 1.83 8.91 1.03
CA LEU A 55 3.24 8.53 1.02
C LEU A 55 3.87 8.83 -0.33
N ASP A 56 5.17 9.11 -0.31
CA ASP A 56 5.97 9.16 -1.52
C ASP A 56 5.94 7.78 -2.23
N PRO A 57 5.65 7.72 -3.55
CA PRO A 57 5.55 6.45 -4.26
C PRO A 57 6.83 5.60 -4.22
N ALA A 58 8.01 6.23 -4.30
CA ALA A 58 9.28 5.51 -4.25
C ALA A 58 9.57 4.97 -2.85
N ALA A 59 9.26 5.73 -1.80
CA ALA A 59 9.32 5.25 -0.42
C ALA A 59 8.35 4.09 -0.17
N ALA A 60 7.12 4.16 -0.68
CA ALA A 60 6.14 3.07 -0.55
C ALA A 60 6.60 1.80 -1.28
N GLN A 61 7.17 1.94 -2.48
CA GLN A 61 7.78 0.86 -3.24
C GLN A 61 8.96 0.22 -2.50
N ALA A 62 9.87 1.03 -1.96
CA ALA A 62 11.03 0.55 -1.20
C ALA A 62 10.59 -0.19 0.07
N PHE A 63 9.59 0.33 0.78
CA PHE A 63 8.97 -0.34 1.93
C PHE A 63 8.40 -1.72 1.54
N SER A 64 7.60 -1.77 0.48
CA SER A 64 7.04 -3.02 -0.04
C SER A 64 8.13 -4.04 -0.38
N ALA A 65 9.16 -3.61 -1.10
CA ALA A 65 10.28 -4.47 -1.49
C ALA A 65 11.01 -5.02 -0.26
N ALA A 66 11.26 -4.19 0.76
CA ALA A 66 11.91 -4.61 2.00
C ALA A 66 11.06 -5.60 2.81
N VAL A 67 9.77 -5.33 2.99
CA VAL A 67 8.85 -6.19 3.74
C VAL A 67 8.67 -7.55 3.06
N LEU A 68 8.53 -7.56 1.73
CA LEU A 68 8.25 -8.79 0.98
C LEU A 68 9.52 -9.53 0.54
N ALA A 69 10.71 -8.95 0.72
CA ALA A 69 11.99 -9.56 0.35
C ALA A 69 12.16 -11.00 0.82
N PRO A 70 11.80 -11.40 2.07
CA PRO A 70 11.99 -12.78 2.52
C PRO A 70 11.13 -13.81 1.76
N LEU A 71 10.01 -13.39 1.16
CA LEU A 71 9.16 -14.26 0.34
C LEU A 71 9.76 -14.53 -1.04
N THR A 72 10.80 -13.79 -1.42
CA THR A 72 11.38 -13.82 -2.78
C THR A 72 12.44 -14.89 -2.98
N GLY A 73 13.10 -15.34 -1.91
CA GLY A 73 14.15 -16.36 -1.95
C GLY A 73 13.66 -17.81 -2.05
N TYR A 74 12.33 -18.03 -2.10
CA TYR A 74 11.73 -19.36 -2.11
C TYR A 74 11.09 -19.67 -3.47
N GLY A 75 11.26 -20.90 -3.98
CA GLY A 75 10.81 -21.38 -5.31
C GLY A 75 9.30 -21.37 -5.59
N SER A 76 8.52 -20.59 -4.84
CA SER A 76 7.08 -20.37 -5.04
C SER A 76 6.63 -18.96 -4.62
N ARG A 77 7.50 -17.93 -4.74
CA ARG A 77 7.20 -16.51 -4.40
C ARG A 77 5.81 -16.08 -4.85
N ALA A 78 5.48 -16.32 -6.12
CA ALA A 78 4.20 -15.90 -6.70
C ALA A 78 3.01 -16.53 -5.97
N ASP A 79 3.11 -17.80 -5.57
CA ASP A 79 2.05 -18.52 -4.86
C ASP A 79 1.92 -18.06 -3.41
N LEU A 80 3.03 -17.81 -2.70
CA LEU A 80 3.00 -17.30 -1.33
C LEU A 80 2.40 -15.89 -1.27
N VAL A 81 2.84 -14.99 -2.16
CA VAL A 81 2.31 -13.62 -2.25
C VAL A 81 0.84 -13.63 -2.65
N ARG A 82 0.44 -14.46 -3.65
CA ARG A 82 -0.96 -14.60 -4.05
C ARG A 82 -1.82 -15.15 -2.91
N SER A 83 -1.30 -16.11 -2.16
CA SER A 83 -2.03 -16.70 -1.03
C SER A 83 -2.18 -15.72 0.13
N LEU A 84 -1.13 -14.93 0.43
CA LEU A 84 -1.17 -13.90 1.47
C LEU A 84 -2.18 -12.82 1.10
N ARG A 85 -2.17 -12.36 -0.15
CA ARG A 85 -3.16 -11.40 -0.66
C ARG A 85 -4.59 -11.91 -0.45
N ALA A 86 -4.91 -13.11 -0.92
CA ALA A 86 -6.26 -13.66 -0.79
C ALA A 86 -6.68 -13.86 0.67
N TYR A 87 -5.75 -14.28 1.54
CA TYR A 87 -5.97 -14.39 2.98
C TYR A 87 -6.34 -13.03 3.61
N LEU A 88 -5.58 -11.98 3.29
CA LEU A 88 -5.83 -10.63 3.81
C LEU A 88 -7.09 -9.99 3.23
N GLU A 89 -7.38 -10.18 1.94
CA GLU A 89 -8.63 -9.72 1.30
C GLU A 89 -9.87 -10.36 1.93
N CYS A 90 -9.74 -11.57 2.47
CA CYS A 90 -10.79 -12.26 3.22
C CYS A 90 -10.75 -11.97 4.72
N ASN A 91 -10.00 -10.96 5.17
CA ASN A 91 -9.84 -10.63 6.59
C ASN A 91 -9.41 -11.82 7.45
N GLY A 92 -8.56 -12.70 6.90
CA GLY A 92 -8.05 -13.89 7.58
C GLY A 92 -8.97 -15.12 7.57
N HIS A 93 -10.13 -15.07 6.90
CA HIS A 93 -11.02 -16.23 6.81
C HIS A 93 -10.46 -17.29 5.87
N TRP A 94 -10.03 -18.42 6.45
CA TRP A 94 -9.38 -19.53 5.75
C TRP A 94 -10.21 -20.10 4.60
N ASP A 95 -11.48 -20.42 4.84
CA ASP A 95 -12.31 -21.10 3.84
C ASP A 95 -12.64 -20.18 2.66
N ALA A 96 -12.96 -18.91 2.92
CA ALA A 96 -13.21 -17.91 1.87
C ALA A 96 -11.95 -17.64 1.02
N ALA A 97 -10.78 -17.52 1.66
CA ALA A 97 -9.52 -17.32 0.96
C ALA A 97 -9.11 -18.54 0.12
N ALA A 98 -9.30 -19.75 0.66
CA ALA A 98 -9.01 -21.00 -0.04
C ALA A 98 -9.93 -21.18 -1.27
N GLN A 99 -11.22 -20.88 -1.12
CA GLN A 99 -12.20 -20.91 -2.21
C GLN A 99 -11.82 -19.91 -3.32
N ARG A 100 -11.49 -18.66 -2.98
CA ARG A 100 -11.05 -17.64 -3.95
C ARG A 100 -9.80 -18.04 -4.72
N LEU A 101 -8.88 -18.76 -4.08
CA LEU A 101 -7.65 -19.25 -4.71
C LEU A 101 -7.84 -20.55 -5.50
N GLY A 102 -8.98 -21.24 -5.36
CA GLY A 102 -9.19 -22.56 -5.93
C GLY A 102 -8.26 -23.63 -5.34
N VAL A 103 -7.86 -23.50 -4.07
CA VAL A 103 -6.98 -24.45 -3.38
C VAL A 103 -7.66 -25.05 -2.16
N HIS A 104 -7.17 -26.20 -1.69
CA HIS A 104 -7.65 -26.77 -0.44
C HIS A 104 -7.21 -25.91 0.77
N ARG A 105 -8.06 -25.83 1.81
CA ARG A 105 -7.76 -25.06 3.04
C ARG A 105 -6.45 -25.46 3.71
N HIS A 106 -6.08 -26.75 3.63
CA HIS A 106 -4.80 -27.25 4.17
C HIS A 106 -3.61 -26.69 3.41
N THR A 107 -3.70 -26.59 2.08
CA THR A 107 -2.67 -25.98 1.24
C THR A 107 -2.50 -24.50 1.59
N LEU A 108 -3.60 -23.78 1.77
CA LEU A 108 -3.54 -22.36 2.18
C LEU A 108 -2.89 -22.20 3.56
N ARG A 109 -3.29 -23.00 4.56
CA ARG A 109 -2.68 -22.99 5.89
C ARG A 109 -1.18 -23.27 5.84
N TYR A 110 -0.75 -24.26 5.05
CA TYR A 110 0.67 -24.55 4.83
C TYR A 110 1.42 -23.34 4.27
N ARG A 111 0.86 -22.70 3.23
CA ARG A 111 1.46 -21.50 2.63
C ARG A 111 1.52 -20.33 3.61
N MET A 112 0.47 -20.09 4.41
CA MET A 112 0.46 -19.01 5.40
C MET A 112 1.41 -19.26 6.56
N ARG A 113 1.52 -20.51 7.04
CA ARG A 113 2.56 -20.88 8.00
C ARG A 113 3.95 -20.59 7.43
N ARG A 114 4.18 -20.94 6.16
CA ARG A 114 5.45 -20.65 5.49
C ARG A 114 5.72 -19.16 5.33
N VAL A 115 4.70 -18.36 5.05
CA VAL A 115 4.81 -16.89 5.02
C VAL A 115 5.21 -16.35 6.40
N ALA A 116 4.53 -16.78 7.47
CA ALA A 116 4.85 -16.39 8.85
C ALA A 116 6.31 -16.74 9.22
N GLU A 117 6.74 -17.97 8.90
CA GLU A 117 8.12 -18.44 9.10
C GLU A 117 9.15 -17.58 8.36
N LEU A 118 8.94 -17.32 7.07
CA LEU A 118 9.89 -16.56 6.23
C LEU A 118 9.98 -15.09 6.65
N LEU A 119 8.87 -14.49 7.07
CA LEU A 119 8.82 -13.10 7.53
C LEU A 119 9.28 -12.95 8.99
N GLY A 120 9.27 -14.03 9.78
CA GLY A 120 9.47 -13.96 11.22
C GLY A 120 8.40 -13.11 11.90
N ARG A 121 7.14 -13.31 11.51
CA ARG A 121 5.98 -12.50 11.93
C ARG A 121 4.77 -13.38 12.24
N ASP A 122 3.98 -12.94 13.21
CA ASP A 122 2.72 -13.58 13.55
C ASP A 122 1.58 -13.00 12.69
N LEU A 123 0.92 -13.84 11.88
CA LEU A 123 -0.19 -13.42 11.03
C LEU A 123 -1.52 -13.33 11.79
N ASP A 124 -1.59 -13.80 13.04
CA ASP A 124 -2.74 -13.60 13.90
C ASP A 124 -2.77 -12.18 14.50
N ASP A 125 -1.64 -11.48 14.52
CA ASP A 125 -1.53 -10.07 14.92
C ASP A 125 -2.18 -9.13 13.85
N PRO A 126 -3.19 -8.33 14.24
CA PRO A 126 -3.86 -7.42 13.30
C PRO A 126 -2.96 -6.31 12.77
N GLY A 127 -1.99 -5.83 13.55
CA GLY A 127 -0.98 -4.85 13.14
C GLY A 127 -0.05 -5.41 12.07
N VAL A 128 0.41 -6.66 12.23
CA VAL A 128 1.18 -7.36 11.20
C VAL A 128 0.37 -7.51 9.92
N ARG A 129 -0.90 -7.95 10.02
CA ARG A 129 -1.77 -8.06 8.84
C ARG A 129 -1.96 -6.73 8.13
N ALA A 130 -2.12 -5.63 8.88
CA ALA A 130 -2.25 -4.29 8.32
C ALA A 130 -0.97 -3.83 7.60
N GLU A 131 0.21 -4.06 8.20
CA GLU A 131 1.50 -3.75 7.59
C GLU A 131 1.70 -4.52 6.27
N LEU A 132 1.42 -5.83 6.27
CA LEU A 132 1.53 -6.68 5.09
C LEU A 132 0.53 -6.29 4.00
N TRP A 133 -0.69 -5.89 4.38
CA TRP A 133 -1.68 -5.36 3.44
C TRP A 133 -1.16 -4.09 2.76
N LEU A 134 -0.59 -3.15 3.53
CA LEU A 134 0.00 -1.92 2.99
C LEU A 134 1.18 -2.22 2.06
N ALA A 135 2.06 -3.16 2.40
CA ALA A 135 3.16 -3.57 1.55
C ALA A 135 2.66 -4.13 0.21
N LEU A 136 1.65 -5.01 0.23
CA LEU A 136 1.05 -5.58 -0.98
C LEU A 136 0.35 -4.55 -1.86
N GLU A 137 -0.31 -3.55 -1.28
CA GLU A 137 -0.95 -2.48 -2.04
C GLU A 137 0.07 -1.49 -2.60
N ALA A 138 1.15 -1.22 -1.88
CA ALA A 138 2.25 -0.39 -2.37
C ALA A 138 2.95 -1.04 -3.57
N ALA A 139 3.11 -2.38 -3.57
CA ALA A 139 3.65 -3.13 -4.71
C ALA A 139 2.83 -2.99 -6.02
N ARG A 140 1.53 -2.65 -5.90
CA ARG A 140 0.60 -2.59 -7.04
C ARG A 140 0.55 -1.20 -7.70
N ARG A 141 1.13 -0.19 -7.04
CA ARG A 141 1.03 1.23 -7.42
C ARG A 141 2.15 1.72 -8.34
N GLY A 142 3.18 0.93 -8.62
CA GLY A 142 4.15 1.22 -9.68
C GLY A 142 4.39 0.00 -10.53
#